data_AF-U1QU66-F1
#
_entry.id   AF-U1QU66-F1
#
_cell.length_a   1.000
_cell.length_b   1.000
_cell.length_c   1.000
_cell.angle_alpha   90.00
_cell.angle_beta   90.00
_cell.angle_gamma   90.00
#
_symmetry.space_group_name_H-M   'P 1'
#
loop_
_entity.id
_entity.type
_entity.pdbx_description
1 polymer ?
#
loop_
_entity_poly.entity_id
_entity_poly.type
_entity_poly.pdbx_seq_one_letter_code
_entity_poly.pdbx_strand_id
1 'polypeptide(L)'
;MTRFPVALSTIGVAYVGSNARFQARSPGPGPLDWDERYNDPNGPVTVPMLSSRGEGWYRVGTDVRVDGSTDLGWECLDCRVQDSAGGYSITERWKVSPRI
;
A
#
# COMPACT_ATOMS: atom_id res chain seq x y z
N MET A 1 23.54 -22.06 6.37
CA MET A 1 22.70 -20.85 6.19
C MET A 1 21.26 -21.28 6.33
N THR A 2 20.56 -20.81 7.35
CA THR A 2 19.15 -21.17 7.61
C THR A 2 18.24 -20.22 6.83
N ARG A 3 17.18 -20.75 6.19
CA ARG A 3 16.15 -19.97 5.49
C ARG A 3 14.80 -20.29 6.12
N PHE A 4 13.96 -19.28 6.28
CA PHE A 4 12.61 -19.43 6.81
C PHE A 4 11.59 -19.03 5.73
N PRO A 5 10.50 -19.80 5.53
CA PRO A 5 9.44 -19.41 4.62
C PRO A 5 8.70 -18.19 5.18
N VAL A 6 8.33 -17.29 4.27
CA VAL A 6 7.58 -16.07 4.58
C VAL A 6 6.25 -16.12 3.84
N ALA A 7 5.18 -15.76 4.52
CA ALA A 7 3.85 -15.65 3.95
C ALA A 7 3.39 -14.18 3.92
N LEU A 8 2.71 -13.81 2.84
CA LEU A 8 1.95 -12.56 2.75
C LEU A 8 0.52 -12.87 3.19
N SER A 9 0.17 -12.43 4.38
CA SER A 9 -1.10 -12.84 5.02
C SER A 9 -2.24 -11.86 4.77
N THR A 10 -1.93 -10.58 4.60
CA THR A 10 -2.93 -9.55 4.33
C THR A 10 -2.34 -8.51 3.40
N ILE A 11 -3.16 -8.01 2.47
CA ILE A 11 -2.90 -6.80 1.70
C ILE A 11 -3.80 -5.69 2.23
N GLY A 12 -3.21 -4.53 2.48
CA GLY A 12 -3.92 -3.32 2.91
C GLY A 12 -3.78 -2.25 1.84
N VAL A 13 -4.87 -1.52 1.58
CA VAL A 13 -4.86 -0.35 0.70
C VAL A 13 -5.52 0.81 1.43
N ALA A 14 -4.92 1.98 1.36
CA ALA A 14 -5.48 3.21 1.91
C ALA A 14 -5.16 4.41 1.06
N TYR A 15 -6.06 5.39 1.07
CA TYR A 15 -5.81 6.71 0.55
C TYR A 15 -5.20 7.60 1.63
N VAL A 16 -4.02 8.12 1.35
CA VAL A 16 -3.24 8.93 2.28
C VAL A 16 -3.58 10.42 2.15
N GLY A 17 -3.88 10.88 0.93
CA GLY A 17 -4.28 12.27 0.70
C GLY A 17 -4.16 12.70 -0.76
N SER A 18 -4.66 13.89 -1.07
CA SER A 18 -4.68 14.42 -2.44
C SER A 18 -3.28 14.83 -2.94
N ASN A 19 -3.14 14.87 -4.27
CA ASN A 19 -1.94 15.40 -4.91
C ASN A 19 -1.68 16.86 -4.54
N ALA A 20 -2.72 17.66 -4.29
CA ALA A 20 -2.56 19.05 -3.85
C ALA A 20 -1.92 19.17 -2.46
N ARG A 21 -2.24 18.24 -1.54
CA ARG A 21 -1.71 18.22 -0.17
C ARG A 21 -0.23 17.88 -0.12
N PHE A 22 0.19 16.87 -0.88
CA PHE A 22 1.55 16.33 -0.81
C PHE A 22 2.43 16.74 -2.00
N GLN A 23 1.84 17.29 -3.05
CA GLN A 23 2.53 17.67 -4.29
C GLN A 23 3.41 16.51 -4.78
N ALA A 24 4.70 16.75 -5.01
CA ALA A 24 5.70 15.76 -5.38
C ALA A 24 6.54 15.27 -4.19
N ARG A 25 5.96 15.26 -2.98
CA ARG A 25 6.61 14.74 -1.77
C ARG A 25 5.90 13.49 -1.30
N SER A 26 6.67 12.52 -0.80
CA SER A 26 6.11 11.35 -0.13
C SER A 26 5.28 11.79 1.10
N PRO A 27 4.13 11.15 1.36
CA PRO A 27 3.34 11.38 2.57
C PRO A 27 4.09 11.06 3.88
N GLY A 28 5.16 10.26 3.80
CA GLY A 28 5.96 9.83 4.95
C GLY A 28 5.37 8.63 5.69
N PRO A 29 6.14 7.97 6.57
CA PRO A 29 5.85 6.62 7.08
C PRO A 29 4.78 6.54 8.17
N GLY A 30 4.15 7.66 8.54
CA GLY A 30 3.28 7.77 9.72
C GLY A 30 2.17 6.71 9.79
N PRO A 31 1.56 6.55 10.99
CA PRO A 31 0.48 5.58 11.20
C PRO A 31 -0.68 5.85 10.24
N LEU A 32 -1.32 4.79 9.81
CA LEU A 32 -2.39 4.82 8.82
C LEU A 32 -3.37 3.68 9.09
N ASP A 33 -4.65 4.01 9.10
CA ASP A 33 -5.71 3.03 9.04
C ASP A 33 -5.95 2.57 7.60
N TRP A 34 -6.00 1.25 7.40
CA TRP A 34 -6.31 0.66 6.10
C TRP A 34 -7.78 0.90 5.75
N ASP A 35 -8.04 1.56 4.63
CA ASP A 35 -9.40 1.73 4.10
C ASP A 35 -9.97 0.36 3.67
N GLU A 36 -9.14 -0.47 3.02
CA GLU A 36 -9.49 -1.80 2.53
C GLU A 36 -8.45 -2.84 2.95
N ARG A 37 -8.89 -4.06 3.27
CA ARG A 37 -8.02 -5.19 3.60
C ARG A 37 -8.47 -6.46 2.89
N TYR A 38 -7.49 -7.22 2.43
CA TYR A 38 -7.69 -8.48 1.72
C TYR A 38 -6.84 -9.56 2.39
N ASN A 39 -7.49 -10.51 3.03
CA ASN A 39 -6.83 -11.60 3.75
C ASN A 39 -6.54 -12.76 2.80
N ASP A 40 -5.36 -13.36 2.95
CA ASP A 40 -4.87 -14.52 2.19
C ASP A 40 -5.15 -14.44 0.67
N PRO A 41 -4.73 -13.35 -0.01
CA PRO A 41 -5.01 -13.18 -1.42
C PRO A 41 -4.20 -14.19 -2.25
N ASN A 42 -4.90 -15.11 -2.93
CA ASN A 42 -4.28 -16.14 -3.79
C ASN A 42 -4.04 -15.66 -5.24
N GLY A 43 -3.78 -14.37 -5.42
CA GLY A 43 -3.59 -13.76 -6.74
C GLY A 43 -3.64 -12.23 -6.71
N PRO A 44 -3.63 -11.58 -7.88
CA PRO A 44 -3.75 -10.13 -7.98
C PRO A 44 -5.04 -9.64 -7.31
N VAL A 45 -4.92 -8.61 -6.47
CA VAL A 45 -6.06 -7.93 -5.87
C VAL A 45 -6.42 -6.73 -6.74
N THR A 46 -7.63 -6.72 -7.29
CA THR A 46 -8.19 -5.56 -7.99
C THR A 46 -9.02 -4.75 -7.01
N VAL A 47 -8.50 -3.59 -6.63
CA VAL A 47 -9.26 -2.63 -5.83
C VAL A 47 -9.96 -1.68 -6.78
N PRO A 48 -11.30 -1.58 -6.76
CA PRO A 48 -11.96 -0.47 -7.44
C PRO A 48 -11.42 0.79 -6.78
N MET A 49 -10.56 1.55 -7.49
CA MET A 49 -9.89 2.74 -6.95
C MET A 49 -10.90 3.49 -6.13
N LEU A 50 -10.73 3.54 -4.79
CA LEU A 50 -11.73 3.96 -3.80
C LEU A 50 -12.66 4.99 -4.45
N SER A 51 -13.84 4.55 -4.89
CA SER A 51 -14.56 5.01 -6.09
C SER A 51 -14.98 6.48 -6.13
N SER A 52 -14.67 7.23 -5.07
CA SER A 52 -14.90 8.66 -4.93
C SER A 52 -13.62 9.52 -4.77
N ARG A 53 -12.44 8.93 -4.53
CA ARG A 53 -11.21 9.69 -4.21
C ARG A 53 -10.33 9.99 -5.43
N GLY A 54 -10.38 9.16 -6.48
CA GLY A 54 -9.74 9.43 -7.77
C GLY A 54 -8.22 9.58 -7.70
N GLU A 55 -7.69 10.75 -8.09
CA GLU A 55 -6.26 11.02 -8.02
C GLU A 55 -5.77 11.31 -6.58
N GLY A 56 -4.51 10.97 -6.29
CA GLY A 56 -3.91 11.21 -4.99
C GLY A 56 -2.84 10.19 -4.63
N TRP A 57 -2.44 10.21 -3.36
CA TRP A 57 -1.48 9.30 -2.78
C TRP A 57 -2.20 8.14 -2.11
N TYR A 58 -1.76 6.93 -2.45
CA TYR A 58 -2.26 5.69 -1.90
C TYR A 58 -1.11 4.91 -1.26
N ARG A 59 -1.36 4.33 -0.09
CA ARG A 59 -0.47 3.36 0.52
C ARG A 59 -1.00 1.97 0.23
N VAL A 60 -0.15 1.12 -0.31
CA VAL A 60 -0.39 -0.32 -0.44
C VAL A 60 0.61 -1.01 0.46
N GLY A 61 0.15 -1.88 1.34
CA GLY A 61 1.00 -2.63 2.24
C GLY A 61 0.67 -4.11 2.24
N THR A 62 1.63 -4.90 2.70
CA THR A 62 1.37 -6.30 3.03
C THR A 62 1.92 -6.66 4.41
N ASP A 63 1.16 -7.45 5.14
CA ASP A 63 1.49 -7.97 6.45
C ASP A 63 2.35 -9.24 6.33
N VAL A 64 3.60 -9.14 6.77
CA VAL A 64 4.65 -10.13 6.54
C VAL A 64 4.83 -11.01 7.77
N ARG A 65 4.62 -12.32 7.61
CA ARG A 65 4.79 -13.29 8.70
C ARG A 65 5.77 -14.40 8.32
N VAL A 66 6.67 -14.74 9.24
CA VAL A 66 7.55 -15.92 9.13
C VAL A 66 6.85 -17.12 9.74
N ASP A 67 6.83 -18.25 9.02
CA ASP A 67 6.17 -19.49 9.44
C ASP A 67 4.71 -19.29 9.90
N GLY A 68 4.04 -18.24 9.38
CA GLY A 68 2.68 -17.85 9.78
C GLY A 68 2.52 -17.34 11.22
N SER A 69 3.61 -17.20 11.99
CA SER A 69 3.55 -16.95 13.44
C SER A 69 4.37 -15.75 13.90
N THR A 70 5.57 -15.55 13.36
CA THR A 70 6.41 -14.40 13.72
C THR A 70 6.05 -13.21 12.84
N ASP A 71 5.50 -12.17 13.46
CA ASP A 71 5.09 -10.94 12.80
C ASP A 71 6.31 -10.04 12.55
N LEU A 72 6.61 -9.77 11.26
CA LEU A 72 7.66 -8.82 10.86
C LEU A 72 7.10 -7.41 10.59
N GLY A 73 5.79 -7.24 10.71
CA GLY A 73 5.08 -6.00 10.44
C GLY A 73 4.73 -5.81 8.98
N TRP A 74 4.31 -4.58 8.68
CA TRP A 74 3.86 -4.17 7.36
C TRP A 74 5.00 -3.63 6.51
N GLU A 75 5.12 -4.16 5.30
CA GLU A 75 5.98 -3.60 4.26
C GLU A 75 5.11 -2.86 3.24
N CYS A 76 5.43 -1.59 2.97
CA CYS A 76 4.54 -0.67 2.26
C CYS A 76 5.20 0.02 1.06
N LEU A 77 4.34 0.45 0.13
CA LEU A 77 4.64 1.33 -0.97
C LEU A 77 3.62 2.47 -0.98
N ASP A 78 4.12 3.71 -1.01
CA ASP A 78 3.30 4.88 -1.34
C ASP A 78 3.37 5.12 -2.85
N CYS A 79 2.21 5.18 -3.47
CA CYS A 79 2.03 5.39 -4.90
C CYS A 79 1.28 6.69 -5.14
N ARG A 80 1.83 7.54 -6.00
CA ARG A 80 1.10 8.70 -6.51
C ARG A 80 0.30 8.29 -7.73
N VAL A 81 -1.00 8.47 -7.66
CA VAL A 81 -1.92 8.25 -8.77
C VAL A 81 -2.35 9.60 -9.34
N GLN A 82 -2.26 9.74 -10.65
CA GLN A 82 -2.69 10.93 -11.38
C GLN A 82 -3.70 10.56 -12.45
N ASP A 83 -4.67 11.45 -12.66
CA ASP A 83 -5.53 11.38 -13.82
C ASP A 83 -4.74 11.72 -15.09
N SER A 84 -5.04 11.01 -16.17
CA SER A 84 -4.39 11.11 -17.48
C SER A 84 -5.39 10.84 -18.59
N ALA A 85 -5.10 11.28 -19.82
CA ALA A 85 -6.01 11.07 -20.94
C ALA A 85 -6.23 9.57 -21.19
N GLY A 86 -7.36 9.03 -20.73
CA GLY A 86 -7.71 7.61 -20.82
C GLY A 86 -7.77 6.85 -19.50
N GLY A 87 -7.55 7.50 -18.35
CA GLY A 87 -7.70 6.91 -17.02
C GLY A 87 -6.57 7.29 -16.06
N TYR A 88 -6.38 6.47 -15.02
CA TYR A 88 -5.39 6.74 -13.99
C TYR A 88 -4.04 6.10 -14.28
N SER A 89 -2.96 6.79 -13.89
CA SER A 89 -1.60 6.28 -13.98
C SER A 89 -0.84 6.47 -12.66
N ILE A 90 0.06 5.53 -12.33
CA ILE A 90 0.97 5.67 -11.19
C ILE A 90 2.22 6.41 -11.67
N THR A 91 2.46 7.62 -11.16
CA THR A 91 3.57 8.47 -11.59
C THR A 91 4.76 8.45 -10.62
N GLU A 92 4.54 8.10 -9.36
CA GLU A 92 5.61 7.95 -8.36
C GLU A 92 5.38 6.72 -7.48
N ARG A 93 6.49 6.13 -6.98
CA ARG A 93 6.49 4.98 -6.07
C ARG A 93 7.59 5.14 -5.04
N TRP A 94 7.25 5.02 -3.77
CA TRP A 94 8.17 5.20 -2.65
C TRP A 94 8.06 4.01 -1.72
N LYS A 95 9.17 3.33 -1.45
CA LYS A 95 9.19 2.28 -0.42
C LYS A 95 9.05 2.92 0.95
N VAL A 96 8.10 2.40 1.73
CA VAL A 96 7.82 2.84 3.09
C VAL A 96 7.93 1.63 4.00
N SER A 97 8.74 1.76 5.04
CA SER A 97 8.73 0.85 6.18
C SER A 97 8.14 1.63 7.35
N PRO A 98 6.82 1.56 7.58
CA PRO A 98 6.21 2.15 8.76
C PRO A 98 6.93 1.57 9.97
N ARG A 99 7.52 2.43 10.79
CA ARG A 99 8.01 1.98 12.09
C ARG A 99 6.78 1.87 12.99
N ILE A 100 6.42 0.63 13.33
CA ILE A 100 5.39 0.33 14.32
C ILE A 100 5.89 0.82 15.69
#